data_AF-A0A1H7PG96-F1
#
_entry.id   AF-A0A1H7PG96-F1
#
_cell.length_a   1.000
_cell.length_b   1.000
_cell.length_c   1.000
_cell.angle_alpha   90.00
_cell.angle_beta   90.00
_cell.angle_gamma   90.00
#
_symmetry.space_group_name_H-M   'P 1'
#
loop_
_entity.id
_entity.type
_entity.pdbx_description
1 polymer ?
#
loop_
_entity_poly.entity_id
_entity_poly.type
_entity_poly.pdbx_seq_one_letter_code
_entity_poly.pdbx_strand_id
1 'polypeptide(L)'
;MTEPIIDIIKGHSGDYSMINLLMGYTKRQMMQIADSHGLTLPKSWKKNKVAEALKEKILHQAQTLYQEILDEVLSVIPENTQNSLLVEDSQGLNSFAPLIQKGFFFAVKADDSYIVIIPDDLKDAVNEGRPEQVISQTALSDWQIEEPADQRTNLKSQSSDEEKVTKDQSEHTYYLLLKWKKQLTAIYGGFSISHLHEVWNRYYTDSLTEEEITEILTD
;
A
#
# COMPACT_ATOMS: atom_id res chain seq x y z
N MET A 1 -14.38 -9.85 21.65
CA MET A 1 -13.72 -9.03 20.61
C MET A 1 -14.11 -7.59 20.89
N THR A 2 -13.14 -6.73 21.19
CA THR A 2 -13.40 -5.30 21.46
C THR A 2 -13.51 -4.58 20.12
N GLU A 3 -14.57 -3.79 19.92
CA GLU A 3 -14.71 -2.99 18.71
C GLU A 3 -13.57 -1.97 18.59
N PRO A 4 -12.99 -1.78 17.39
CA PRO A 4 -11.92 -0.80 17.22
C PRO A 4 -12.48 0.60 17.48
N ILE A 5 -11.74 1.40 18.25
CA ILE A 5 -12.07 2.81 18.45
C ILE A 5 -11.68 3.55 17.17
N ILE A 6 -12.66 4.12 16.48
CA ILE A 6 -12.47 4.88 15.24
C ILE A 6 -12.60 6.36 15.56
N ASP A 7 -11.54 7.11 15.31
CA ASP A 7 -11.53 8.55 15.50
C ASP A 7 -12.29 9.24 14.36
N ILE A 8 -13.33 9.99 14.72
CA ILE A 8 -14.17 10.72 13.77
C ILE A 8 -13.82 12.21 13.84
N ILE A 9 -13.54 12.82 12.69
CA ILE A 9 -13.35 14.27 12.57
C ILE A 9 -14.71 14.97 12.39
N LYS A 10 -14.83 16.18 12.95
CA LYS A 10 -16.06 16.97 12.84
C LYS A 10 -16.08 17.70 11.50
N GLY A 11 -17.13 17.43 10.71
CA GLY A 11 -17.62 18.25 9.58
C GLY A 11 -16.54 18.90 8.72
N HIS A 12 -16.23 18.28 7.58
CA HIS A 12 -15.29 18.84 6.61
C HIS A 12 -16.04 19.43 5.43
N SER A 13 -15.99 20.75 5.27
CA SER A 13 -16.49 21.46 4.10
C SER A 13 -15.31 22.12 3.40
N GLY A 14 -14.54 21.35 2.64
CA GLY A 14 -13.34 21.89 2.02
C GLY A 14 -12.49 20.89 1.24
N ASP A 15 -11.32 21.39 0.86
CA ASP A 15 -10.23 20.67 0.19
C ASP A 15 -9.81 19.39 0.95
N TYR A 16 -9.70 18.27 0.24
CA TYR A 16 -9.33 16.96 0.78
C TYR A 16 -7.81 16.79 0.97
N SER A 17 -7.04 17.88 0.99
CA SER A 17 -5.64 17.82 1.39
C SER A 17 -5.46 17.24 2.80
N MET A 18 -4.45 16.37 2.94
CA MET A 18 -4.16 15.63 4.17
C MET A 18 -3.93 16.57 5.35
N ILE A 19 -3.33 17.75 5.11
CA ILE A 19 -3.09 18.73 6.16
C ILE A 19 -4.39 19.25 6.76
N ASN A 20 -5.40 19.53 5.93
CA ASN A 20 -6.70 20.02 6.38
C ASN A 20 -7.46 18.94 7.14
N LEU A 21 -7.40 17.70 6.65
CA LEU A 21 -8.03 16.54 7.30
C LEU A 21 -7.39 16.23 8.66
N LEU A 22 -6.06 16.25 8.76
CA LEU A 22 -5.31 16.12 10.02
C LEU A 22 -5.65 17.24 11.01
N MET A 23 -5.91 18.44 10.49
CA MET A 23 -6.38 19.57 11.30
C MET A 23 -7.80 19.39 11.83
N GLY A 24 -8.57 18.39 11.35
CA GLY A 24 -9.83 17.97 11.96
C GLY A 24 -9.67 17.21 13.28
N TYR A 25 -8.54 16.50 13.49
CA TYR A 25 -8.28 15.73 14.70
C TYR A 25 -7.90 16.61 15.90
N THR A 26 -8.10 16.12 17.12
CA THR A 26 -7.46 16.73 18.30
C THR A 26 -5.95 16.49 18.29
N LYS A 27 -5.18 17.34 18.96
CA LYS A 27 -3.73 17.13 19.09
C LYS A 27 -3.41 15.78 19.73
N ARG A 28 -4.23 15.30 20.66
CA ARG A 28 -4.07 13.98 21.28
C ARG A 28 -4.16 12.86 20.23
N GLN A 29 -5.19 12.88 19.38
CA GLN A 29 -5.36 11.91 18.30
C GLN A 29 -4.18 11.94 17.33
N MET A 30 -3.73 13.13 16.92
CA MET A 30 -2.55 13.25 16.05
C MET A 30 -1.28 12.66 16.67
N MET A 31 -1.09 12.80 17.98
CA MET A 31 0.04 12.16 18.67
C MET A 31 -0.09 10.62 18.66
N GLN A 32 -1.30 10.08 18.79
CA GLN A 32 -1.54 8.63 18.68
C GLN A 32 -1.23 8.11 17.27
N ILE A 33 -1.63 8.86 16.24
CA ILE A 33 -1.28 8.53 14.85
C ILE A 33 0.25 8.58 14.69
N ALA A 34 0.91 9.64 15.17
CA ALA A 34 2.37 9.77 15.11
C ALA A 34 3.09 8.59 15.78
N ASP A 35 2.66 8.19 16.98
CA ASP A 35 3.19 7.02 17.68
C ASP A 35 3.02 5.75 16.84
N SER A 36 1.89 5.60 16.14
CA SER A 36 1.62 4.46 15.25
C SER A 36 2.54 4.38 14.02
N HIS A 37 3.16 5.50 13.63
CA HIS A 37 4.18 5.57 12.57
C HIS A 37 5.62 5.56 13.11
N GLY A 38 5.79 5.39 14.43
CA GLY A 38 7.09 5.48 15.09
C GLY A 38 7.70 6.90 15.06
N LEU A 39 6.86 7.93 15.02
CA LEU A 39 7.28 9.33 14.96
C LEU A 39 7.14 10.00 16.33
N THR A 40 8.28 10.24 16.98
CA THR A 40 8.32 10.95 18.27
C THR A 40 8.26 12.46 18.07
N LEU A 41 7.14 13.10 18.44
CA LEU A 41 6.95 14.55 18.30
C LEU A 41 6.99 15.27 19.66
N PRO A 42 7.58 16.49 19.75
CA PRO A 42 7.55 17.27 20.98
C PRO A 42 6.13 17.71 21.37
N LYS A 43 5.73 17.44 22.61
CA LYS A 43 4.41 17.83 23.14
C LYS A 43 4.17 19.35 23.14
N SER A 44 5.21 20.17 23.04
CA SER A 44 5.13 21.64 22.96
C SER A 44 4.78 22.16 21.55
N TRP A 45 4.87 21.35 20.50
CA TRP A 45 4.61 21.80 19.13
C TRP A 45 3.16 22.24 18.95
N LYS A 46 2.95 23.31 18.18
CA LYS A 46 1.60 23.73 17.77
C LYS A 46 0.98 22.67 16.86
N LYS A 47 -0.36 22.59 16.85
CA LYS A 47 -1.11 21.57 16.09
C LYS A 47 -0.73 21.55 14.60
N ASN A 48 -0.62 22.71 13.95
CA ASN A 48 -0.24 22.80 12.54
C ASN A 48 1.13 22.15 12.27
N LYS A 49 2.12 22.43 13.13
CA LYS A 49 3.46 21.85 13.00
C LYS A 49 3.46 20.33 13.21
N VAL A 50 2.62 19.83 14.12
CA VAL A 50 2.39 18.39 14.29
C VAL A 50 1.76 17.80 13.01
N ALA A 51 0.81 18.51 12.40
CA ALA A 51 0.12 18.06 11.18
C ALA A 51 1.08 17.99 9.98
N GLU A 52 1.94 18.99 9.81
CA GLU A 52 2.96 19.03 8.76
C GLU A 52 3.93 17.86 8.86
N ALA A 53 4.53 17.66 10.05
CA ALA A 53 5.47 16.56 10.26
C ALA A 53 4.81 15.17 10.12
N LEU A 54 3.55 15.07 10.54
CA LEU A 54 2.79 13.84 10.41
C LEU A 54 2.43 13.56 8.94
N LYS A 55 1.99 14.56 8.18
CA LYS A 55 1.74 14.46 6.73
C LYS A 55 2.97 13.93 6.01
N GLU A 56 4.13 14.55 6.22
CA GLU A 56 5.39 14.13 5.58
C GLU A 56 5.71 12.66 5.88
N LYS A 57 5.57 12.25 7.15
CA LYS A 57 5.82 10.86 7.56
C LYS A 57 4.83 9.87 6.96
N ILE A 58 3.54 10.21 6.93
CA ILE A 58 2.47 9.38 6.38
C ILE A 58 2.72 9.17 4.89
N LEU A 59 2.94 10.23 4.12
CA LEU A 59 3.18 10.14 2.67
C LEU A 59 4.44 9.33 2.35
N HIS A 60 5.51 9.55 3.10
CA HIS A 60 6.73 8.75 2.94
C HIS A 60 6.49 7.26 3.21
N GLN A 61 5.72 6.92 4.25
CA GLN A 61 5.38 5.52 4.51
C GLN A 61 4.39 4.94 3.50
N ALA A 62 3.47 5.75 2.98
CA ALA A 62 2.58 5.36 1.89
C ALA A 62 3.38 4.96 0.65
N GLN A 63 4.42 5.73 0.29
CA GLN A 63 5.30 5.46 -0.84
C GLN A 63 6.22 4.25 -0.65
N THR A 64 6.57 3.91 0.59
CA THR A 64 7.66 2.94 0.84
C THR A 64 7.19 1.63 1.46
N LEU A 65 6.37 1.70 2.51
CA LEU A 65 6.01 0.54 3.33
C LEU A 65 4.61 0.02 3.01
N TYR A 66 3.71 0.91 2.60
CA TYR A 66 2.30 0.61 2.41
C TYR A 66 1.85 0.73 0.96
N GLN A 67 2.78 0.95 0.03
CA GLN A 67 2.44 1.25 -1.36
C GLN A 67 1.57 0.17 -1.98
N GLU A 68 2.02 -1.08 -1.94
CA GLU A 68 1.31 -2.23 -2.55
C GLU A 68 -0.12 -2.37 -2.00
N ILE A 69 -0.28 -2.20 -0.69
CA ILE A 69 -1.56 -2.38 -0.01
C ILE A 69 -2.50 -1.19 -0.29
N LEU A 70 -1.97 0.02 -0.25
CA LEU A 70 -2.75 1.22 -0.58
C LEU A 70 -3.14 1.20 -2.05
N ASP A 71 -2.27 0.74 -2.94
CA ASP A 71 -2.57 0.58 -4.36
C ASP A 71 -3.74 -0.39 -4.58
N GLU A 72 -3.72 -1.54 -3.91
CA GLU A 72 -4.81 -2.51 -3.95
C GLU A 72 -6.11 -1.90 -3.43
N VAL A 73 -6.09 -1.29 -2.24
CA VAL A 73 -7.29 -0.70 -1.63
C VAL A 73 -7.84 0.43 -2.51
N LEU A 74 -6.97 1.27 -3.09
CA LEU A 74 -7.39 2.36 -3.98
C LEU A 74 -7.92 1.84 -5.31
N SER A 75 -7.45 0.70 -5.81
CA SER A 75 -7.94 0.10 -7.07
C SER A 75 -9.37 -0.45 -6.99
N VAL A 76 -9.82 -0.85 -5.80
CA VAL A 76 -11.19 -1.33 -5.55
C VAL A 76 -12.18 -0.16 -5.45
N ILE A 77 -11.68 1.04 -5.18
CA ILE A 77 -12.51 2.23 -5.00
C ILE A 77 -12.88 2.78 -6.37
N PRO A 78 -14.17 2.88 -6.71
CA PRO A 78 -14.60 3.34 -8.03
C PRO A 78 -13.99 4.71 -8.37
N GLU A 79 -13.38 4.86 -9.55
CA GLU A 79 -12.74 6.13 -9.96
C GLU A 79 -13.71 7.33 -9.96
N ASN A 80 -15.01 7.06 -10.07
CA ASN A 80 -16.06 8.08 -10.03
C ASN A 80 -16.37 8.60 -8.62
N THR A 81 -15.83 7.99 -7.56
CA THR A 81 -15.99 8.48 -6.19
C THR A 81 -15.00 9.61 -5.94
N GLN A 82 -15.52 10.81 -5.68
CA GLN A 82 -14.77 12.04 -5.41
C GLN A 82 -14.04 11.96 -4.06
N ASN A 83 -13.05 11.08 -3.94
CA ASN A 83 -12.21 10.88 -2.76
C ASN A 83 -12.98 10.56 -1.47
N SER A 84 -14.24 10.18 -1.59
CA SER A 84 -15.15 10.01 -0.49
C SER A 84 -16.04 8.81 -0.72
N LEU A 85 -16.20 8.01 0.33
CA LEU A 85 -17.03 6.82 0.35
C LEU A 85 -18.09 6.99 1.43
N LEU A 86 -19.35 6.89 1.05
CA LEU A 86 -20.46 6.89 2.00
C LEU A 86 -20.57 5.51 2.65
N VAL A 87 -20.67 5.50 3.97
CA VAL A 87 -20.85 4.31 4.79
C VAL A 87 -22.08 4.52 5.65
N GLU A 88 -23.06 3.61 5.55
CA GLU A 88 -24.36 3.76 6.20
C GLU A 88 -24.27 3.68 7.73
N ASP A 89 -23.34 2.88 8.26
CA ASP A 89 -23.23 2.65 9.70
C ASP A 89 -21.78 2.59 10.21
N SER A 90 -21.62 2.49 11.53
CA SER A 90 -20.32 2.39 12.17
C SER A 90 -19.65 1.02 11.94
N GLN A 91 -20.40 -0.02 11.57
CA GLN A 91 -19.83 -1.34 11.30
C GLN A 91 -19.06 -1.36 9.99
N GLY A 92 -19.55 -0.65 8.97
CA GLY A 92 -18.86 -0.49 7.69
C GLY A 92 -17.52 0.25 7.82
N LEU A 93 -17.35 1.08 8.87
CA LEU A 93 -16.06 1.72 9.16
C LEU A 93 -15.00 0.74 9.67
N ASN A 94 -15.38 -0.42 10.20
CA ASN A 94 -14.43 -1.38 10.75
C ASN A 94 -13.44 -1.89 9.70
N SER A 95 -13.88 -2.06 8.45
CA SER A 95 -13.02 -2.45 7.33
C SER A 95 -11.93 -1.40 7.02
N PHE A 96 -12.20 -0.13 7.36
CA PHE A 96 -11.27 0.98 7.16
C PHE A 96 -10.53 1.38 8.44
N ALA A 97 -10.88 0.80 9.59
CA ALA A 97 -10.34 1.21 10.90
C ALA A 97 -8.80 1.22 10.93
N PRO A 98 -8.07 0.21 10.38
CA PRO A 98 -6.61 0.26 10.34
C PRO A 98 -6.07 1.46 9.57
N LEU A 99 -6.67 1.78 8.42
CA LEU A 99 -6.25 2.89 7.56
C LEU A 99 -6.59 4.25 8.20
N ILE A 100 -7.73 4.33 8.90
CA ILE A 100 -8.13 5.53 9.65
C ILE A 100 -7.22 5.76 10.84
N GLN A 101 -6.91 4.72 11.61
CA GLN A 101 -6.01 4.79 12.77
C GLN A 101 -4.57 5.14 12.38
N LYS A 102 -4.14 4.72 11.19
CA LYS A 102 -2.87 5.14 10.57
C LYS A 102 -2.94 6.50 9.88
N GLY A 103 -4.07 7.21 9.93
CA GLY A 103 -4.20 8.53 9.29
C GLY A 103 -4.03 8.52 7.77
N PHE A 104 -4.13 7.36 7.12
CA PHE A 104 -4.21 7.28 5.66
C PHE A 104 -5.60 7.74 5.22
N PHE A 105 -6.66 7.23 5.86
CA PHE A 105 -8.05 7.59 5.59
C PHE A 105 -8.64 8.38 6.76
N PHE A 106 -9.77 9.06 6.53
CA PHE A 106 -10.40 9.93 7.52
C PHE A 106 -11.90 9.67 7.58
N ALA A 107 -12.47 9.49 8.77
CA ALA A 107 -13.92 9.34 8.93
C ALA A 107 -14.56 10.65 9.38
N VAL A 108 -15.55 11.14 8.63
CA VAL A 108 -16.41 12.26 9.00
C VAL A 108 -17.81 11.73 9.28
N LYS A 109 -18.46 12.23 10.33
CA LYS A 109 -19.90 11.95 10.55
C LYS A 109 -20.75 12.96 9.75
N ALA A 110 -21.69 12.46 8.97
CA ALA A 110 -22.65 13.24 8.19
C ALA A 110 -24.08 12.77 8.51
N ASP A 111 -24.82 13.59 9.25
CA ASP A 111 -26.16 13.27 9.76
C ASP A 111 -26.22 11.89 10.45
N ASP A 112 -26.85 10.91 9.79
CA ASP A 112 -27.02 9.52 10.26
C ASP A 112 -26.02 8.53 9.63
N SER A 113 -25.07 9.02 8.84
CA SER A 113 -24.10 8.22 8.10
C SER A 113 -22.66 8.66 8.37
N TYR A 114 -21.71 7.93 7.80
CA TYR A 114 -20.29 8.23 7.84
C TYR A 114 -19.73 8.40 6.43
N ILE A 115 -18.74 9.28 6.30
CA ILE A 115 -18.02 9.49 5.04
C ILE A 115 -16.55 9.17 5.32
N VAL A 116 -16.01 8.19 4.59
CA VAL A 116 -14.57 7.90 4.58
C VAL A 116 -13.93 8.73 3.48
N ILE A 117 -13.02 9.61 3.85
CA ILE A 117 -12.30 10.51 2.95
C ILE A 117 -10.88 9.98 2.75
N ILE A 118 -10.45 9.98 1.50
CA ILE A 118 -9.11 9.63 1.04
C ILE A 118 -8.41 10.93 0.65
N PRO A 119 -7.28 11.31 1.27
CA PRO A 119 -6.59 12.54 0.91
C PRO A 119 -6.07 12.52 -0.53
N ASP A 120 -6.15 13.66 -1.23
CA ASP A 120 -5.57 13.82 -2.57
C ASP A 120 -4.07 13.52 -2.56
N ASP A 121 -3.36 14.11 -1.58
CA ASP A 121 -1.92 13.91 -1.40
C ASP A 121 -1.52 12.43 -1.31
N LEU A 122 -2.42 11.58 -0.77
CA LEU A 122 -2.15 10.16 -0.61
C LEU A 122 -2.20 9.42 -1.95
N LYS A 123 -3.17 9.75 -2.80
CA LYS A 123 -3.30 9.16 -4.14
C LYS A 123 -2.08 9.50 -4.99
N ASP A 124 -1.67 10.76 -4.96
CA ASP A 124 -0.48 11.23 -5.66
C ASP A 124 0.76 10.48 -5.15
N ALA A 125 0.93 10.37 -3.84
CA ALA A 125 2.07 9.67 -3.26
C ALA A 125 2.13 8.19 -3.66
N VAL A 126 1.01 7.47 -3.67
CA VAL A 126 0.97 6.05 -4.07
C VAL A 126 1.29 5.88 -5.57
N ASN A 127 0.80 6.79 -6.41
CA ASN A 127 1.07 6.79 -7.84
C ASN A 127 2.54 7.12 -8.15
N GLU A 128 3.12 8.13 -7.50
CA GLU A 128 4.52 8.53 -7.66
C GLU A 128 5.50 7.46 -7.15
N GLY A 129 5.11 6.72 -6.12
CA GLY A 129 5.93 5.64 -5.58
C GLY A 129 6.06 4.47 -6.55
N ARG A 130 5.22 4.36 -7.59
CA ARG A 130 5.35 3.26 -8.56
C ARG A 130 6.69 3.48 -9.26
N PRO A 131 7.65 2.54 -9.15
CA PRO A 131 8.81 2.61 -10.03
C PRO A 131 8.22 2.67 -11.42
N GLU A 132 8.51 3.73 -12.17
CA GLU A 132 8.13 3.82 -13.57
C GLU A 132 8.51 2.46 -14.17
N GLN A 133 7.51 1.59 -14.38
CA GLN A 133 7.64 0.62 -15.43
C GLN A 133 7.84 1.54 -16.62
N VAL A 134 9.10 1.64 -17.06
CA VAL A 134 9.46 2.29 -18.30
C VAL A 134 8.61 1.60 -19.34
N ILE A 135 7.44 2.18 -19.56
CA ILE A 135 6.55 1.80 -20.63
C ILE A 135 7.44 2.08 -21.83
N SER A 136 7.97 1.01 -22.39
CA SER A 136 8.61 1.01 -23.69
C SER A 136 7.49 1.24 -24.72
N GLN A 137 6.88 2.43 -24.67
CA GLN A 137 6.10 3.06 -25.72
C GLN A 137 7.00 4.12 -26.35
N THR A 138 8.19 3.72 -26.78
CA THR A 138 8.80 4.36 -27.94
C THR A 138 8.29 3.59 -29.14
N ALA A 139 7.21 4.14 -29.70
CA ALA A 139 6.73 3.99 -31.05
C ALA A 139 7.52 3.01 -31.94
N LEU A 140 6.92 1.83 -32.18
CA LEU A 140 7.05 1.13 -33.46
C LEU A 140 6.40 2.01 -34.53
N SER A 141 7.17 2.95 -35.06
CA SER A 141 6.90 3.64 -36.32
C SER A 141 8.22 3.69 -37.06
N ASP A 142 8.21 3.17 -38.29
CA ASP A 142 9.32 3.05 -39.23
C ASP A 142 10.31 1.88 -39.03
N TRP A 143 9.81 0.68 -39.32
CA TRP A 143 10.61 -0.30 -40.06
C TRP A 143 10.76 0.20 -41.50
N GLN A 144 11.82 0.96 -41.78
CA GLN A 144 12.46 0.94 -43.09
C GLN A 144 13.70 0.05 -43.01
N ILE A 145 13.59 -1.02 -43.81
CA ILE A 145 14.58 -2.01 -44.15
C ILE A 145 15.77 -1.30 -44.80
N GLU A 146 16.97 -1.45 -44.24
CA GLU A 146 18.19 -1.68 -45.02
C GLU A 146 19.06 -2.71 -44.27
N GLU A 147 19.18 -3.89 -44.87
CA GLU A 147 20.24 -4.86 -44.54
C GLU A 147 21.62 -4.21 -44.75
N PRO A 148 22.63 -4.69 -44.01
CA PRO A 148 23.67 -5.36 -44.77
C PRO A 148 24.07 -6.72 -44.23
N ALA A 149 24.46 -7.54 -45.20
CA ALA A 149 24.96 -8.88 -45.10
C ALA A 149 26.19 -9.05 -44.21
N ASP A 150 26.48 -10.33 -43.94
CA ASP A 150 27.72 -10.90 -43.41
C ASP A 150 27.91 -10.91 -41.89
N GLN A 151 27.50 -12.02 -41.25
CA GLN A 151 28.44 -13.12 -40.98
C GLN A 151 27.79 -14.32 -40.27
N ARG A 152 27.98 -15.49 -40.88
CA ARG A 152 27.84 -16.82 -40.27
C ARG A 152 28.89 -16.99 -39.18
N THR A 153 28.56 -17.66 -38.06
CA THR A 153 29.05 -19.02 -37.75
C THR A 153 28.69 -19.50 -36.33
N ASN A 154 28.37 -20.80 -36.29
CA ASN A 154 28.60 -21.78 -35.21
C ASN A 154 27.68 -21.85 -33.97
N LEU A 155 26.68 -22.73 -34.11
CA LEU A 155 26.30 -23.75 -33.12
C LEU A 155 27.52 -24.57 -32.66
N LYS A 156 27.80 -24.63 -31.35
CA LYS A 156 28.01 -25.91 -30.65
C LYS A 156 27.93 -25.77 -29.12
N SER A 157 26.90 -26.44 -28.59
CA SER A 157 26.68 -27.10 -27.29
C SER A 157 27.74 -27.05 -26.18
N GLN A 158 27.28 -26.78 -24.95
CA GLN A 158 27.55 -27.50 -23.68
C GLN A 158 26.88 -26.70 -22.53
N SER A 159 25.66 -27.01 -22.07
CA SER A 159 25.27 -28.03 -21.08
C SER A 159 26.25 -28.19 -19.92
N SER A 160 25.97 -27.53 -18.79
CA SER A 160 26.15 -27.95 -17.38
C SER A 160 26.15 -26.69 -16.52
N ASP A 161 25.06 -26.44 -15.77
CA ASP A 161 25.02 -25.72 -14.47
C ASP A 161 23.58 -25.20 -14.20
N GLU A 162 22.62 -26.12 -14.00
CA GLU A 162 21.25 -25.77 -13.57
C GLU A 162 21.00 -25.97 -12.06
N GLU A 163 22.00 -26.41 -11.28
CA GLU A 163 21.81 -26.79 -9.86
C GLU A 163 22.12 -25.68 -8.84
N LYS A 164 22.50 -24.47 -9.28
CA LYS A 164 22.87 -23.37 -8.37
C LYS A 164 21.90 -22.17 -8.34
N VAL A 165 20.89 -22.15 -9.21
CA VAL A 165 19.96 -21.01 -9.35
C VAL A 165 18.75 -21.12 -8.39
N THR A 166 18.37 -22.32 -7.98
CA THR A 166 17.13 -22.56 -7.22
C THR A 166 17.20 -22.24 -5.73
N LYS A 167 18.40 -22.23 -5.12
CA LYS A 167 18.55 -21.95 -3.68
C LYS A 167 18.41 -20.47 -3.32
N ASP A 168 18.80 -19.58 -4.22
CA ASP A 168 18.76 -18.13 -3.97
C ASP A 168 17.33 -17.57 -4.14
N GLN A 169 16.56 -18.16 -5.06
CA GLN A 169 15.16 -17.81 -5.28
C GLN A 169 14.24 -18.22 -4.12
N SER A 170 14.50 -19.35 -3.47
CA SER A 170 13.70 -19.80 -2.33
C SER A 170 13.92 -18.93 -1.08
N GLU A 171 15.16 -18.50 -0.81
CA GLU A 171 15.46 -17.59 0.29
C GLU A 171 14.83 -16.20 0.08
N HIS A 172 14.86 -15.69 -1.15
CA HIS A 172 14.22 -14.42 -1.48
C HIS A 172 12.69 -14.49 -1.32
N THR A 173 12.08 -15.55 -1.83
CA THR A 173 10.64 -15.83 -1.71
C THR A 173 10.22 -15.92 -0.24
N TYR A 174 10.97 -16.67 0.56
CA TYR A 174 10.76 -16.81 2.01
C TYR A 174 10.76 -15.44 2.71
N TYR A 175 11.76 -14.61 2.42
CA TYR A 175 11.89 -13.27 3.03
C TYR A 175 10.70 -12.36 2.68
N LEU A 176 10.30 -12.33 1.41
CA LEU A 176 9.16 -11.54 0.95
C LEU A 176 7.86 -11.99 1.60
N LEU A 177 7.65 -13.30 1.72
CA LEU A 177 6.43 -13.87 2.29
C LEU A 177 6.32 -13.57 3.79
N LEU A 178 7.43 -13.62 4.52
CA LEU A 178 7.53 -13.18 5.91
C LEU A 178 7.26 -11.68 6.08
N LYS A 179 7.76 -10.85 5.15
CA LYS A 179 7.52 -9.41 5.16
C LYS A 179 6.02 -9.13 5.00
N TRP A 180 5.36 -9.78 4.04
CA TRP A 180 3.92 -9.69 3.82
C TRP A 180 3.11 -10.17 5.02
N LYS A 181 3.45 -11.33 5.59
CA LYS A 181 2.86 -11.83 6.85
C LYS A 181 2.92 -10.76 7.95
N LYS A 182 4.09 -10.14 8.16
CA LYS A 182 4.27 -9.08 9.17
C LYS A 182 3.42 -7.85 8.86
N GLN A 183 3.35 -7.43 7.60
CA GLN A 183 2.55 -6.27 7.18
C GLN A 183 1.04 -6.52 7.37
N LEU A 184 0.53 -7.66 6.90
CA LEU A 184 -0.88 -8.03 7.07
C LEU A 184 -1.24 -8.16 8.55
N THR A 185 -0.38 -8.81 9.35
CA THR A 185 -0.60 -8.90 10.80
C THR A 185 -0.59 -7.53 11.48
N ALA A 186 0.29 -6.62 11.06
CA ALA A 186 0.37 -5.27 11.62
C ALA A 186 -0.84 -4.40 11.27
N ILE A 187 -1.47 -4.63 10.12
CA ILE A 187 -2.62 -3.84 9.64
C ILE A 187 -3.93 -4.44 10.14
N TYR A 188 -4.13 -5.74 9.93
CA TYR A 188 -5.41 -6.41 10.18
C TYR A 188 -5.45 -7.13 11.55
N GLY A 189 -4.35 -7.15 12.30
CA GLY A 189 -4.23 -7.88 13.58
C GLY A 189 -4.10 -9.41 13.41
N GLY A 190 -4.17 -9.91 12.18
CA GLY A 190 -4.06 -11.32 11.80
C GLY A 190 -4.20 -11.49 10.29
N PHE A 191 -4.06 -12.72 9.79
CA PHE A 191 -4.26 -13.07 8.38
C PHE A 191 -4.76 -14.51 8.27
N SER A 192 -5.47 -14.84 7.20
CA SER A 192 -5.75 -16.22 6.80
C SER A 192 -4.74 -16.65 5.74
N ILE A 193 -4.41 -17.95 5.71
CA ILE A 193 -3.49 -18.51 4.72
C ILE A 193 -4.03 -18.31 3.30
N SER A 194 -5.34 -18.50 3.10
CA SER A 194 -6.00 -18.26 1.81
C SER A 194 -5.90 -16.80 1.34
N HIS A 195 -5.98 -15.83 2.26
CA HIS A 195 -5.82 -14.42 1.90
C HIS A 195 -4.38 -14.10 1.52
N LEU A 196 -3.40 -14.62 2.27
CA LEU A 196 -1.98 -14.45 1.94
C LEU A 196 -1.63 -15.11 0.59
N HIS A 197 -2.21 -16.27 0.31
CA HIS A 197 -2.07 -17.00 -0.95
C HIS A 197 -2.66 -16.21 -2.14
N GLU A 198 -3.89 -15.71 -2.00
CA GLU A 198 -4.53 -14.91 -3.05
C GLU A 198 -3.72 -13.65 -3.37
N VAL A 199 -3.26 -12.96 -2.33
CA VAL A 199 -2.46 -11.73 -2.47
C VAL A 199 -1.10 -12.06 -3.11
N TRP A 200 -0.40 -13.08 -2.63
CA TRP A 200 0.91 -13.48 -3.19
C TRP A 200 0.83 -13.78 -4.69
N ASN A 201 -0.10 -14.67 -5.08
CA ASN A 201 -0.25 -15.13 -6.45
C ASN A 201 -0.75 -14.05 -7.42
N ARG A 202 -1.24 -12.92 -6.90
CA ARG A 202 -1.61 -11.76 -7.71
C ARG A 202 -0.40 -10.94 -8.13
N TYR A 203 0.64 -10.85 -7.30
CA TYR A 203 1.77 -9.94 -7.51
C TYR A 203 3.07 -10.62 -7.95
N TYR A 204 3.21 -11.93 -7.72
CA TYR A 204 4.42 -12.68 -8.07
C TYR A 204 4.13 -13.73 -9.14
N THR A 205 5.02 -13.83 -10.13
CA THR A 205 4.98 -14.87 -11.17
C THR A 205 5.21 -16.28 -10.61
N ASP A 206 5.93 -16.37 -9.49
CA ASP A 206 6.16 -17.62 -8.79
C ASP A 206 4.95 -17.90 -7.88
N SER A 207 3.93 -18.49 -8.48
CA SER A 207 2.72 -18.87 -7.77
C SER A 207 3.02 -19.94 -6.73
N LEU A 208 2.65 -19.68 -5.49
CA LEU A 208 2.74 -20.63 -4.39
C LEU A 208 1.36 -21.21 -4.11
N THR A 209 1.32 -22.44 -3.65
CA THR A 209 0.12 -23.11 -3.12
C THR A 209 -0.08 -22.76 -1.64
N GLU A 210 -1.29 -22.96 -1.11
CA GLU A 210 -1.56 -22.77 0.32
C GLU A 210 -0.70 -23.69 1.20
N GLU A 211 -0.35 -24.88 0.70
CA GLU A 211 0.49 -25.88 1.37
C GLU A 211 1.94 -25.39 1.47
N GLU A 212 2.52 -24.88 0.38
CA GLU A 212 3.87 -24.29 0.36
C GLU A 212 3.96 -23.07 1.28
N ILE A 213 2.94 -22.21 1.27
CA ILE A 213 2.86 -21.06 2.19
C ILE A 213 2.82 -21.53 3.64
N THR A 214 2.08 -22.60 3.94
CA THR A 214 2.03 -23.17 5.28
C THR A 214 3.39 -23.70 5.71
N GLU A 215 4.08 -24.45 4.84
CA GLU A 215 5.40 -24.99 5.11
C GLU A 215 6.42 -23.86 5.39
N ILE A 216 6.48 -22.86 4.51
CA ILE A 216 7.32 -21.66 4.65
C ILE A 216 7.08 -20.91 5.96
N LEU A 217 5.84 -20.88 6.45
CA LEU A 217 5.49 -20.10 7.64
C LEU A 217 5.62 -20.85 8.97
N THR A 218 5.79 -22.17 8.91
CA THR A 218 5.88 -23.06 10.09
C THR A 218 7.31 -23.47 10.41
N ASP A 219 8.23 -23.30 9.45
CA ASP A 219 9.69 -23.49 9.58
C ASP A 219 10.39 -22.22 10.11
#